data_AF-A0A964AQF8-F1
#
_entry.id   AF-A0A964AQF8-F1
#
_cell.length_a   1.000
_cell.length_b   1.000
_cell.length_c   1.000
_cell.angle_alpha   90.00
_cell.angle_beta   90.00
_cell.angle_gamma   90.00
#
_symmetry.space_group_name_H-M   'P 1'
#
loop_
_entity.id
_entity.type
_entity.pdbx_description
1 polymer ?
#
loop_
_entity_poly.entity_id
_entity_poly.type
_entity_poly.pdbx_seq_one_letter_code
_entity_poly.pdbx_strand_id
1 'polypeptide(L)'
;MDEQNNQAPQGEAPEKTVPYSRFEAVVASKNEALAQLQSLQIENQSLLEKAATVDTLGSQLREAQAQAQAAEQKFGRWQSIASQLGTTDQEAIEAAEWAHSRLPQKDRPKLNDWLTGIKADPATAPKVLQPWLSPGDQGQAGAAPTPRPTPRPPATGTQPPGAPSSLSNAELRRIREEAQRTGDWSRWRELRKSFTKG
;
A
#
# COMPACT_ATOMS: atom_id res chain seq x y z
N MET A 1 -21.53 101.49 -40.42
CA MET A 1 -22.90 100.99 -40.57
C MET A 1 -22.79 99.67 -41.28
N ASP A 2 -22.47 98.61 -40.54
CA ASP A 2 -23.40 97.67 -39.86
C ASP A 2 -23.37 96.38 -40.72
N GLU A 3 -23.09 95.17 -40.27
CA GLU A 3 -23.24 94.55 -38.96
C GLU A 3 -22.16 93.48 -38.78
N GLN A 4 -21.60 93.43 -37.58
CA GLN A 4 -21.02 92.21 -37.02
C GLN A 4 -22.14 91.18 -36.85
N ASN A 5 -21.95 89.93 -37.29
CA ASN A 5 -22.65 88.81 -36.66
C ASN A 5 -21.76 87.57 -36.48
N ASN A 6 -21.09 87.60 -35.35
CA ASN A 6 -20.90 86.53 -34.38
C ASN A 6 -21.64 85.19 -34.65
N GLN A 7 -20.89 84.10 -34.87
CA GLN A 7 -21.23 82.76 -34.37
C GLN A 7 -20.00 81.84 -34.33
N ALA A 8 -19.52 81.57 -33.12
CA ALA A 8 -18.89 80.30 -32.74
C ALA A 8 -19.90 79.55 -31.84
N PRO A 9 -19.68 78.30 -31.37
CA PRO A 9 -18.80 77.20 -31.79
C PRO A 9 -19.61 75.87 -31.95
N GLN A 10 -18.94 74.72 -31.95
CA GLN A 10 -19.46 73.35 -31.66
C GLN A 10 -19.90 72.48 -32.85
N GLY A 11 -18.93 71.79 -33.44
CA GLY A 11 -19.17 70.45 -33.99
C GLY A 11 -18.80 69.43 -32.91
N GLU A 12 -19.82 68.79 -32.34
CA GLU A 12 -19.73 67.71 -31.36
C GLU A 12 -18.69 66.67 -31.79
N ALA A 13 -17.74 66.35 -30.89
CA ALA A 13 -16.94 65.14 -31.07
C ALA A 13 -17.93 63.95 -31.05
N PRO A 14 -17.94 63.07 -32.07
CA PRO A 14 -18.87 61.96 -32.08
C PRO A 14 -18.61 61.09 -30.85
N GLU A 15 -19.63 60.95 -30.00
CA GLU A 15 -19.63 59.94 -28.94
C GLU A 15 -19.29 58.60 -29.59
N LYS A 16 -18.13 58.04 -29.24
CA LYS A 16 -17.70 56.73 -29.72
C LYS A 16 -18.51 55.66 -28.98
N THR A 17 -19.77 55.50 -29.36
CA THR A 17 -20.65 54.47 -28.80
C THR A 17 -20.27 53.13 -29.40
N VAL A 18 -19.80 52.22 -28.54
CA VAL A 18 -19.44 50.86 -28.97
C VAL A 18 -20.72 50.13 -29.40
N PRO A 19 -20.75 49.48 -30.57
CA PRO A 19 -21.91 48.70 -30.99
C PRO A 19 -22.25 47.61 -29.97
N TYR A 20 -23.53 47.49 -29.62
CA TYR A 20 -24.02 46.52 -28.64
C TYR A 20 -23.56 45.08 -28.93
N SER A 21 -23.49 44.68 -30.21
CA SER A 21 -23.00 43.37 -30.64
C SER A 21 -21.56 43.07 -30.22
N ARG A 22 -20.68 44.09 -30.11
CA ARG A 22 -19.33 43.90 -29.60
C ARG A 22 -19.33 43.64 -28.10
N PHE A 23 -20.21 44.32 -27.37
CA PHE A 23 -20.39 44.07 -25.94
C PHE A 23 -20.88 42.65 -25.68
N GLU A 24 -21.90 42.19 -26.43
CA GLU A 24 -22.39 40.81 -26.34
C GLU A 24 -21.29 39.78 -26.62
N ALA A 25 -20.49 39.98 -27.67
CA ALA A 25 -19.38 39.10 -28.01
C ALA A 25 -18.32 39.03 -26.89
N VAL A 26 -17.98 40.17 -26.28
CA VAL A 26 -17.03 40.22 -25.16
C VAL A 26 -17.61 39.54 -23.92
N VAL A 27 -18.90 39.74 -23.62
CA VAL A 27 -19.58 39.07 -22.50
C VAL A 27 -19.63 37.56 -22.73
N ALA A 28 -19.96 37.11 -23.95
CA ALA A 28 -19.98 35.70 -24.30
C ALA A 28 -18.59 35.07 -24.14
N SER A 29 -17.55 35.71 -24.70
CA SER A 29 -16.16 35.26 -24.56
C SER A 29 -15.70 35.24 -23.09
N LYS A 30 -16.08 36.23 -22.29
CA LYS A 30 -15.78 36.27 -20.87
C LYS A 30 -16.46 35.11 -20.12
N ASN A 31 -17.73 34.85 -20.42
CA ASN A 31 -18.47 33.76 -19.79
C ASN A 31 -17.88 32.39 -20.16
N GLU A 32 -17.47 32.20 -21.41
CA GLU A 32 -16.77 31.00 -21.86
C GLU A 32 -15.43 30.82 -21.16
N ALA A 33 -14.61 31.88 -21.09
CA ALA A 33 -13.33 31.85 -20.39
C ALA A 33 -13.49 31.55 -18.89
N LEU A 34 -14.53 32.11 -18.25
CA LEU A 34 -14.86 31.80 -16.86
C LEU A 34 -15.27 30.34 -16.67
N ALA A 35 -16.05 29.77 -17.59
CA ALA A 35 -16.42 28.36 -17.55
C ALA A 35 -15.18 27.46 -17.71
N GLN A 36 -14.27 27.79 -18.62
CA GLN A 36 -13.00 27.06 -18.80
C GLN A 36 -12.11 27.16 -17.55
N LEU A 37 -11.97 28.35 -16.96
CA LEU A 37 -11.21 28.54 -15.72
C LEU A 37 -11.79 27.71 -14.57
N GLN A 38 -13.11 27.69 -14.41
CA GLN A 38 -13.77 26.86 -13.41
C GLN A 38 -13.53 25.37 -13.64
N SER A 39 -13.60 24.91 -14.89
CA SER A 39 -13.30 23.52 -15.25
C SER A 39 -11.84 23.14 -14.91
N LEU A 40 -10.88 23.98 -15.31
CA LEU A 40 -9.46 23.76 -15.02
C LEU A 40 -9.15 23.82 -13.52
N GLN A 41 -9.86 24.66 -12.75
CA GLN A 41 -9.73 24.71 -11.31
C GLN A 41 -10.21 23.41 -10.65
N ILE A 42 -11.34 22.86 -11.09
CA ILE A 42 -11.86 21.57 -10.62
C ILE A 42 -10.89 20.44 -10.97
N GLU A 43 -10.36 20.44 -12.20
CA GLU A 43 -9.39 19.44 -12.64
C GLU A 43 -8.10 19.49 -11.81
N ASN A 44 -7.56 20.68 -11.55
CA ASN A 44 -6.39 20.85 -10.70
C ASN A 44 -6.64 20.36 -9.26
N GLN A 45 -7.80 20.65 -8.67
CA GLN A 45 -8.17 20.13 -7.36
C GLN A 45 -8.20 18.59 -7.36
N SER A 46 -8.80 17.98 -8.39
CA SER A 46 -8.82 16.52 -8.53
C SER A 46 -7.42 15.92 -8.70
N LEU A 47 -6.54 16.58 -9.47
CA LEU A 47 -5.16 16.13 -9.64
C LEU A 47 -4.36 16.21 -8.34
N LEU A 48 -4.56 17.25 -7.54
CA LEU A 48 -3.92 17.41 -6.23
C LEU A 48 -4.36 16.31 -5.25
N GLU A 49 -5.64 15.97 -5.20
CA GLU A 49 -6.15 14.87 -4.37
C GLU A 49 -5.56 13.51 -4.80
N LYS A 50 -5.46 13.28 -6.11
CA LYS A 50 -4.83 12.07 -6.67
C LYS A 50 -3.34 12.03 -6.33
N ALA A 51 -2.63 13.14 -6.44
CA ALA A 51 -1.20 13.23 -6.11
C ALA A 51 -0.95 12.89 -4.63
N ALA A 52 -1.74 13.47 -3.71
CA ALA A 52 -1.66 13.15 -2.28
C ALA A 52 -1.92 11.65 -2.00
N THR A 53 -2.84 11.04 -2.76
CA THR A 53 -3.10 9.59 -2.66
C THR A 53 -1.90 8.77 -3.15
N VAL A 54 -1.29 9.16 -4.27
CA VAL A 54 -0.09 8.49 -4.81
C VAL A 54 1.08 8.58 -3.84
N ASP A 55 1.31 9.74 -3.22
CA ASP A 55 2.36 9.91 -2.22
C ASP A 55 2.16 8.99 -1.01
N THR A 56 0.91 8.88 -0.54
CA THR A 56 0.55 7.98 0.55
C THR A 56 0.81 6.52 0.19
N LEU A 57 0.38 6.08 -1.00
CA LEU A 57 0.62 4.71 -1.48
C LEU A 57 2.12 4.44 -1.66
N GLY A 58 2.88 5.43 -2.15
CA GLY A 58 4.34 5.34 -2.28
C GLY A 58 5.06 5.21 -0.95
N SER A 59 4.53 5.84 0.12
CA SER A 59 5.04 5.65 1.48
C SER A 59 4.74 4.24 2.00
N GLN A 60 3.49 3.77 1.85
CA GLN A 60 3.08 2.43 2.29
C GLN A 60 3.86 1.32 1.57
N LEU A 61 4.11 1.48 0.27
CA LEU A 61 4.89 0.51 -0.50
C LEU A 61 6.34 0.40 0.02
N ARG A 62 6.99 1.53 0.31
CA ARG A 62 8.35 1.53 0.87
C ARG A 62 8.40 0.90 2.26
N GLU A 63 7.41 1.17 3.10
CA GLU A 63 7.31 0.56 4.42
C GLU A 63 7.11 -0.96 4.32
N ALA A 64 6.21 -1.42 3.46
CA ALA A 64 5.99 -2.84 3.24
C ALA A 64 7.24 -3.55 2.69
N GLN A 65 7.99 -2.91 1.78
CA GLN A 65 9.26 -3.44 1.28
C GLN A 65 10.30 -3.56 2.39
N ALA A 66 10.43 -2.54 3.24
CA ALA A 66 11.36 -2.57 4.38
C ALA A 66 11.00 -3.69 5.37
N GLN A 67 9.71 -3.87 5.67
CA GLN A 67 9.22 -4.94 6.54
C GLN A 67 9.49 -6.33 5.94
N ALA A 68 9.26 -6.51 4.62
CA ALA A 68 9.54 -7.76 3.94
C ALA A 68 11.03 -8.13 3.98
N GLN A 69 11.91 -7.18 3.68
CA GLN A 69 13.36 -7.40 3.76
C GLN A 69 13.82 -7.73 5.19
N ALA A 70 13.28 -7.05 6.19
CA ALA A 70 13.57 -7.34 7.59
C ALA A 70 13.10 -8.75 7.99
N ALA A 71 11.92 -9.17 7.53
CA ALA A 71 11.37 -10.49 7.76
C ALA A 71 12.21 -11.59 7.08
N GLU A 72 12.63 -11.39 5.83
CA GLU A 72 13.52 -12.30 5.10
C GLU A 72 14.86 -12.48 5.82
N GLN A 73 15.47 -11.39 6.27
CA GLN A 73 16.72 -11.46 7.05
C GLN A 73 16.52 -12.22 8.36
N LYS A 74 15.43 -11.96 9.09
CA LYS A 74 15.10 -12.67 10.33
C LYS A 74 14.88 -14.16 10.07
N PHE A 75 14.15 -14.50 9.01
CA PHE A 75 13.90 -15.88 8.63
C PHE A 75 15.19 -16.61 8.22
N GLY A 76 16.05 -15.96 7.42
CA GLY A 76 17.34 -16.53 7.05
C GLY A 76 18.24 -16.81 8.26
N ARG A 77 18.25 -15.90 9.25
CA ARG A 77 18.95 -16.13 10.53
C ARG A 77 18.33 -17.29 11.30
N TRP A 78 17.02 -17.29 11.49
CA TRP A 78 16.29 -18.37 12.17
C TRP A 78 16.57 -19.73 11.53
N GLN A 79 16.45 -19.83 10.21
CA GLN A 79 16.69 -21.07 9.47
C GLN A 79 18.13 -21.56 9.61
N SER A 80 19.10 -20.63 9.59
CA SER A 80 20.51 -20.96 9.81
C SER A 80 20.73 -21.55 11.20
N ILE A 81 20.22 -20.91 12.25
CA ILE A 81 20.35 -21.39 13.63
C ILE A 81 19.64 -22.74 13.81
N ALA A 82 18.41 -22.85 13.31
CA ALA A 82 17.61 -24.07 13.38
C ALA A 82 18.35 -25.26 12.73
N SER A 83 18.97 -25.04 11.57
CA SER A 83 19.75 -26.07 10.88
C SER A 83 21.01 -26.50 11.65
N GLN A 84 21.68 -25.55 12.31
CA GLN A 84 22.89 -25.85 13.07
C GLN A 84 22.58 -26.59 14.37
N LEU A 85 21.59 -26.10 15.13
CA LEU A 85 21.16 -26.74 16.39
C LEU A 85 20.35 -28.02 16.15
N GLY A 86 19.77 -28.20 14.96
CA GLY A 86 18.92 -29.35 14.67
C GLY A 86 17.56 -29.28 15.38
N THR A 87 17.10 -28.07 15.73
CA THR A 87 15.82 -27.85 16.41
C THR A 87 15.04 -26.73 15.72
N THR A 88 13.71 -26.85 15.74
CA THR A 88 12.78 -25.78 15.31
C THR A 88 12.21 -25.01 16.49
N ASP A 89 12.67 -25.31 17.71
CA ASP A 89 12.23 -24.66 18.93
C ASP A 89 12.62 -23.18 18.93
N GLN A 90 11.63 -22.31 19.12
CA GLN A 90 11.82 -20.88 19.13
C GLN A 90 12.66 -20.44 20.33
N GLU A 91 12.51 -21.08 21.49
CA GLU A 91 13.28 -20.73 22.70
C GLU A 91 14.76 -21.04 22.51
N ALA A 92 15.09 -22.17 21.89
CA ALA A 92 16.46 -22.54 21.56
C ALA A 92 17.15 -21.52 20.65
N ILE A 93 16.40 -21.03 19.65
CA ILE A 93 16.91 -20.08 18.66
C ILE A 93 17.11 -18.71 19.29
N GLU A 94 16.15 -18.24 20.09
CA GLU A 94 16.28 -16.98 20.83
C GLU A 94 17.41 -17.04 21.86
N ALA A 95 17.57 -18.16 22.58
CA ALA A 95 18.68 -18.37 23.50
C ALA A 95 20.03 -18.34 22.78
N ALA A 96 20.11 -18.86 21.56
CA ALA A 96 21.33 -18.84 20.74
C ALA A 96 21.68 -17.43 20.28
N GLU A 97 20.71 -16.67 19.77
CA GLU A 97 20.91 -15.26 19.39
C GLU A 97 21.31 -14.42 20.61
N TRP A 98 20.64 -14.62 21.74
CA TRP A 98 20.94 -13.92 22.99
C TRP A 98 22.36 -14.21 23.47
N ALA A 99 22.77 -15.47 23.51
CA ALA A 99 24.10 -15.86 23.96
C ALA A 99 25.21 -15.36 23.02
N HIS A 100 24.98 -15.41 21.70
CA HIS A 100 25.92 -14.83 20.72
C HIS A 100 26.03 -13.31 20.86
N SER A 101 24.92 -12.62 21.12
CA SER A 101 24.89 -11.16 21.30
C SER A 101 25.69 -10.67 22.51
N ARG A 102 25.95 -11.55 23.49
CA ARG A 102 26.73 -11.26 24.70
C ARG A 102 28.24 -11.39 24.49
N LEU A 103 28.69 -11.99 23.39
CA LEU A 103 30.12 -12.11 23.09
C LEU A 103 30.76 -10.74 22.83
N PRO A 104 32.01 -10.50 23.27
CA PRO A 104 32.73 -9.26 23.00
C PRO A 104 32.78 -8.95 21.51
N GLN A 105 32.46 -7.71 21.12
CA GLN A 105 32.31 -7.34 19.71
C GLN A 105 33.62 -7.44 18.91
N LYS A 106 34.77 -7.22 19.58
CA LYS A 106 36.10 -7.23 18.96
C LYS A 106 36.48 -8.61 18.39
N ASP A 107 36.03 -9.68 19.04
CA ASP A 107 36.42 -11.06 18.72
C ASP A 107 35.18 -11.96 18.52
N ARG A 108 34.04 -11.37 18.14
CA ARG A 108 32.80 -12.13 17.96
C ARG A 108 32.89 -12.96 16.68
N PRO A 109 32.97 -14.31 16.76
CA PRO A 109 32.89 -15.16 15.58
C PRO A 109 31.56 -14.99 14.85
N LYS A 110 31.51 -15.34 13.56
CA LYS A 110 30.22 -15.42 12.85
C LYS A 110 29.32 -16.42 13.55
N LEU A 111 28.01 -16.12 13.60
CA LEU A 111 27.03 -16.92 14.33
C LEU A 111 27.11 -18.41 13.94
N ASN A 112 27.21 -18.70 12.65
CA ASN A 112 27.29 -20.07 12.14
C ASN A 112 28.55 -20.78 12.62
N ASP A 113 29.72 -20.16 12.51
CA ASP A 113 31.00 -20.74 12.93
C ASP A 113 31.01 -20.99 14.45
N TRP A 114 30.42 -20.07 15.22
CA TRP A 114 30.25 -20.21 16.66
C TRP A 114 29.34 -21.37 17.03
N LEU A 115 28.18 -21.49 16.37
CA LEU A 115 27.23 -22.58 16.57
C LEU A 115 27.85 -23.94 16.21
N THR A 116 28.62 -24.02 15.12
CA THR A 116 29.36 -25.24 14.75
C THR A 116 30.39 -25.59 15.81
N GLY A 117 31.11 -24.60 16.36
CA GLY A 117 32.10 -24.81 17.43
C GLY A 117 31.48 -25.36 18.72
N ILE A 118 30.41 -24.74 19.23
CA ILE A 118 29.75 -25.21 20.46
C ILE A 118 29.01 -26.55 20.28
N LYS A 119 28.63 -26.89 19.04
CA LYS A 119 28.08 -28.21 18.72
C LYS A 119 29.14 -29.28 18.72
N ALA A 120 30.36 -28.97 18.27
CA ALA A 120 31.49 -29.88 18.31
C ALA A 120 32.00 -30.10 19.75
N ASP A 121 31.96 -29.06 20.59
CA ASP A 121 32.30 -29.13 22.01
C ASP A 121 31.19 -28.52 22.90
N PRO A 122 30.17 -29.33 23.26
CA PRO A 122 29.07 -28.89 24.12
C PRO A 122 29.49 -28.41 25.52
N ALA A 123 30.70 -28.76 25.99
CA ALA A 123 31.18 -28.30 27.29
C ALA A 123 31.53 -26.80 27.29
N THR A 124 31.85 -26.24 26.11
CA THR A 124 32.13 -24.81 25.93
C THR A 124 30.87 -23.99 25.68
N ALA A 125 29.72 -24.65 25.49
CA ALA A 125 28.47 -23.98 25.21
C ALA A 125 27.96 -23.19 26.42
N PRO A 126 27.33 -22.01 26.21
CA PRO A 126 26.59 -21.31 27.24
C PRO A 126 25.59 -22.24 27.92
N LYS A 127 25.45 -22.15 29.26
CA LYS A 127 24.53 -22.99 30.04
C LYS A 127 23.10 -23.01 29.51
N VAL A 128 22.64 -21.88 28.98
CA VAL A 128 21.31 -21.76 28.37
C VAL A 128 21.13 -22.69 27.17
N LEU A 129 22.17 -22.99 26.39
CA LEU A 129 22.08 -23.85 25.20
C LEU A 129 22.33 -25.33 25.46
N GLN A 130 22.86 -25.69 26.62
CA GLN A 130 23.21 -27.07 26.93
C GLN A 130 22.06 -28.10 26.81
N PRO A 131 20.80 -27.77 27.14
CA PRO A 131 19.68 -28.70 26.94
C PRO A 131 19.52 -29.15 25.49
N TRP A 132 19.77 -28.25 24.52
CA TRP A 132 19.61 -28.53 23.10
C TRP A 132 20.89 -29.08 22.42
N LEU A 133 22.01 -29.14 23.14
CA LEU A 133 23.29 -29.65 22.62
C LEU A 133 23.68 -31.01 23.21
N SER A 134 22.97 -31.47 24.24
CA SER A 134 23.27 -32.74 24.91
C SER A 134 22.90 -33.94 24.02
N PRO A 135 23.84 -34.86 23.71
CA PRO A 135 23.62 -35.96 22.76
C PRO A 135 22.53 -36.99 23.15
N GLY A 136 21.95 -36.89 24.34
CA GLY A 136 20.99 -37.85 24.88
C GLY A 136 19.53 -37.38 24.89
N ASP A 137 19.29 -36.11 24.57
CA ASP A 137 17.95 -35.52 24.62
C ASP A 137 17.68 -34.80 23.30
N GLN A 138 17.77 -35.57 22.19
CA GLN A 138 16.85 -35.34 21.08
C GLN A 138 15.45 -35.69 21.60
N GLY A 139 14.97 -34.88 22.55
CA GLY A 139 13.62 -34.85 23.02
C GLY A 139 12.75 -34.88 21.80
N GLN A 140 11.89 -35.89 21.78
CA GLN A 140 10.83 -36.13 20.83
C GLN A 140 10.58 -34.91 19.97
N ALA A 141 10.74 -35.08 18.66
CA ALA A 141 10.01 -34.31 17.68
C ALA A 141 8.57 -34.20 18.20
N GLY A 142 8.28 -33.09 18.88
CA GLY A 142 6.94 -32.68 19.22
C GLY A 142 6.20 -32.75 17.92
N ALA A 143 5.17 -33.62 17.90
CA ALA A 143 4.39 -34.04 16.76
C ALA A 143 4.62 -33.16 15.54
N ALA A 144 5.15 -33.77 14.46
CA ALA A 144 5.34 -33.15 13.16
C ALA A 144 4.37 -31.98 12.98
N PRO A 145 4.86 -30.74 12.80
CA PRO A 145 3.96 -29.61 12.64
C PRO A 145 2.95 -30.03 11.58
N THR A 146 1.68 -30.06 11.98
CA THR A 146 0.56 -30.25 11.06
C THR A 146 0.93 -29.37 9.87
N PRO A 147 1.07 -29.92 8.65
CA PRO A 147 1.62 -29.19 7.53
C PRO A 147 0.94 -27.84 7.51
N ARG A 148 1.71 -26.79 7.78
CA ARG A 148 1.21 -25.42 7.72
C ARG A 148 0.61 -25.35 6.32
N PRO A 149 -0.71 -25.10 6.17
CA PRO A 149 -1.29 -25.09 4.85
C PRO A 149 -0.44 -24.09 4.06
N THR A 150 0.25 -24.59 3.03
CA THR A 150 0.64 -23.75 1.89
C THR A 150 -0.54 -22.83 1.65
N PRO A 151 -0.36 -21.50 1.47
CA PRO A 151 -1.45 -20.64 1.07
C PRO A 151 -2.03 -21.26 -0.19
N ARG A 152 -3.09 -22.03 0.00
CA ARG A 152 -3.82 -22.71 -1.04
C ARG A 152 -4.38 -21.52 -1.79
N PRO A 153 -4.12 -21.34 -3.10
CA PRO A 153 -5.02 -20.50 -3.87
C PRO A 153 -6.43 -20.97 -3.49
N PRO A 154 -7.33 -20.05 -3.09
CA PRO A 154 -8.58 -20.40 -2.41
C PRO A 154 -9.18 -21.61 -3.11
N ALA A 155 -9.27 -22.71 -2.37
CA ALA A 155 -9.81 -23.94 -2.89
C ALA A 155 -11.13 -23.58 -3.54
N THR A 156 -11.26 -23.86 -4.84
CA THR A 156 -12.54 -23.92 -5.52
C THR A 156 -13.35 -24.92 -4.72
N GLY A 157 -14.15 -24.41 -3.78
CA GLY A 157 -14.86 -25.22 -2.82
C GLY A 157 -15.78 -26.13 -3.59
N THR A 158 -15.54 -27.44 -3.51
CA THR A 158 -16.58 -28.43 -3.71
C THR A 158 -17.61 -28.18 -2.61
N GLN A 159 -18.64 -27.42 -2.99
CA GLN A 159 -19.78 -27.06 -2.17
C GLN A 159 -20.54 -28.32 -1.77
N PRO A 160 -20.93 -28.50 -0.50
CA PRO A 160 -21.93 -29.50 -0.15
C PRO A 160 -23.25 -29.17 -0.87
N PRO A 161 -23.99 -30.16 -1.39
CA PRO A 161 -25.22 -29.90 -2.11
C PRO A 161 -26.27 -29.33 -1.14
N GLY A 162 -26.56 -28.03 -1.25
CA GLY A 162 -27.70 -27.42 -0.54
C GLY A 162 -27.54 -25.99 0.01
N ALA A 163 -26.37 -25.35 -0.03
CA ALA A 163 -26.24 -23.95 0.42
C ALA A 163 -26.53 -22.95 -0.72
N PRO A 164 -27.35 -21.89 -0.51
CA PRO A 164 -27.63 -20.89 -1.52
C PRO A 164 -26.35 -20.13 -1.90
N SER A 165 -26.09 -20.05 -3.20
CA SER A 165 -24.89 -19.53 -3.84
C SER A 165 -24.60 -18.08 -3.46
N SER A 166 -23.73 -17.88 -2.47
CA SER A 166 -23.05 -16.59 -2.25
C SER A 166 -22.03 -16.36 -3.36
N LEU A 167 -22.09 -15.17 -3.96
CA LEU A 167 -21.28 -14.76 -5.11
C LEU A 167 -19.78 -15.04 -4.90
N SER A 168 -19.15 -15.67 -5.90
CA SER A 168 -17.74 -16.04 -5.84
C SER A 168 -16.82 -14.80 -5.87
N ASN A 169 -15.62 -14.89 -5.27
CA ASN A 169 -14.63 -13.81 -5.29
C ASN A 169 -14.21 -13.37 -6.71
N ALA A 170 -14.28 -14.28 -7.69
CA ALA A 170 -14.00 -13.96 -9.09
C ALA A 170 -15.12 -13.10 -9.70
N GLU A 171 -16.37 -13.34 -9.30
CA GLU A 171 -17.53 -12.57 -9.74
C GLU A 171 -17.50 -11.13 -9.20
N LEU A 172 -17.09 -10.97 -7.94
CA LEU A 172 -16.89 -9.65 -7.34
C LEU A 172 -15.86 -8.81 -8.10
N ARG A 173 -14.75 -9.42 -8.55
CA ARG A 173 -13.75 -8.71 -9.36
C ARG A 173 -14.30 -8.32 -10.72
N ARG A 174 -15.01 -9.22 -11.40
CA ARG A 174 -15.66 -8.91 -12.68
C ARG A 174 -16.67 -7.77 -12.58
N ILE A 175 -17.52 -7.77 -11.55
CA ILE A 175 -18.53 -6.72 -11.34
C ILE A 175 -17.85 -5.37 -11.06
N ARG A 176 -16.73 -5.37 -10.33
CA ARG A 176 -15.93 -4.16 -10.09
C ARG A 176 -15.26 -3.64 -11.36
N GLU A 177 -14.66 -4.52 -12.16
CA GLU A 177 -14.04 -4.15 -13.44
C GLU A 177 -15.06 -3.62 -14.44
N GLU A 178 -16.25 -4.24 -14.49
CA GLU A 178 -17.35 -3.77 -15.34
C GLU A 178 -17.88 -2.42 -14.89
N ALA A 179 -18.09 -2.21 -13.58
CA ALA A 179 -18.50 -0.91 -13.03
C ALA A 179 -17.46 0.19 -13.30
N GLN A 180 -16.18 -0.14 -13.27
CA GLN A 180 -15.10 0.81 -13.59
C GLN A 180 -15.04 1.13 -15.09
N ARG A 181 -15.41 0.16 -15.95
CA ARG A 181 -15.45 0.33 -17.41
C ARG A 181 -16.69 1.10 -17.89
N THR A 182 -17.85 0.86 -17.28
CA THR A 182 -19.14 1.45 -17.72
C THR A 182 -19.56 2.66 -16.89
N GLY A 183 -18.94 2.87 -15.73
CA GLY A 183 -19.32 3.92 -14.77
C GLY A 183 -20.56 3.59 -13.93
N ASP A 184 -21.21 2.44 -14.14
CA ASP A 184 -22.39 2.03 -13.36
C ASP A 184 -21.99 1.15 -12.16
N TRP A 185 -22.09 1.74 -10.96
CA TRP A 185 -21.77 1.09 -9.69
C TRP A 185 -22.97 0.49 -8.96
N SER A 186 -24.16 0.48 -9.56
CA SER A 186 -25.41 0.10 -8.89
C SER A 186 -25.36 -1.36 -8.41
N ARG A 187 -24.89 -2.27 -9.27
CA ARG A 187 -24.73 -3.70 -8.96
C ARG A 187 -23.70 -3.96 -7.85
N TRP A 188 -22.60 -3.21 -7.82
CA TRP A 188 -21.59 -3.31 -6.76
C TRP A 188 -22.11 -2.80 -5.40
N ARG A 189 -22.90 -1.73 -5.42
CA ARG A 189 -23.49 -1.14 -4.19
C ARG A 189 -24.54 -2.06 -3.56
N GLU A 190 -25.39 -2.70 -4.35
CA GLU A 190 -26.37 -3.69 -3.86
C GLU A 190 -25.68 -4.88 -3.20
N LEU A 191 -24.61 -5.37 -3.83
CA LEU A 191 -23.77 -6.45 -3.32
C LEU A 191 -23.11 -6.11 -1.97
N ARG A 192 -22.55 -4.91 -1.81
CA ARG A 192 -22.01 -4.48 -0.49
C ARG A 192 -23.10 -4.42 0.57
N LYS A 193 -24.30 -3.94 0.21
CA LYS A 193 -25.43 -3.82 1.15
C LYS A 193 -25.88 -5.18 1.69
N SER A 194 -25.84 -6.23 0.85
CA SER A 194 -26.14 -7.60 1.30
C SER A 194 -25.10 -8.20 2.25
N PHE A 195 -23.82 -7.79 2.18
CA PHE A 195 -22.77 -8.28 3.09
C PHE A 195 -22.78 -7.60 4.46
N THR A 196 -23.30 -6.37 4.58
CA THR A 196 -23.40 -5.64 5.85
C THR A 196 -24.63 -5.97 6.70
N LYS A 197 -25.51 -6.86 6.22
CA LYS A 197 -26.78 -7.19 6.90
C LYS A 197 -26.80 -8.57 7.58
N GLY A 198 -25.67 -9.27 7.66
CA GLY A 198 -25.48 -10.50 8.42
C GLY A 198 -24.54 -10.26 9.59
#